data_AF-A0A0Q6AU23-F1
#
_entry.id   AF-A0A0Q6AU23-F1
#
_cell.length_a   1.000
_cell.length_b   1.000
_cell.length_c   1.000
_cell.angle_alpha   90.00
_cell.angle_beta   90.00
_cell.angle_gamma   90.00
#
_symmetry.space_group_name_H-M   'P 1'
#
loop_
_entity.id
_entity.type
_entity.pdbx_description
1 polymer ?
#
loop_
_entity_poly.entity_id
_entity_poly.type
_entity_poly.pdbx_seq_one_letter_code
_entity_poly.pdbx_strand_id
1 'polypeptide(L)'
;MGTFGFGTLGKLVMVGIMAPAFYLVISQGAAERARVEAVERSIVQARKEIRDLETEFDTRANLAQLERWNGDVLALASPRAEQYVGGEHQLASLPGRTEGGNVALAYVVPAAPMEYIPAPTEPAAAPVTTPAVATSVAATPAVSPRATTPAPAARAAPRPTGPVQTAAVAHAKARAVAMLDRTLLSDSTLGDLSRSARREATLR
;
A
#
# COMPACT_ATOMS: atom_id res chain seq x y z
N MET A 1 71.03 -21.98 -1.31
CA MET A 1 71.05 -20.63 -1.92
C MET A 1 70.34 -20.73 -3.26
N GLY A 2 69.10 -20.26 -3.35
CA GLY A 2 68.26 -20.41 -4.54
C GLY A 2 68.71 -19.49 -5.67
N THR A 3 68.91 -20.04 -6.85
CA THR A 3 69.23 -19.31 -8.09
C THR A 3 67.95 -18.66 -8.61
N PHE A 4 67.68 -17.42 -8.20
CA PHE A 4 66.66 -16.58 -8.86
C PHE A 4 67.20 -16.15 -10.23
N GLY A 5 67.04 -17.00 -11.25
CA GLY A 5 67.38 -16.66 -12.62
C GLY A 5 66.39 -15.63 -13.20
N PHE A 6 66.81 -14.81 -14.17
CA PHE A 6 65.95 -13.83 -14.87
C PHE A 6 64.58 -14.40 -15.30
N GLY A 7 64.49 -15.70 -15.59
CA GLY A 7 63.23 -16.39 -15.92
C GLY A 7 62.22 -16.48 -14.78
N THR A 8 62.63 -16.51 -13.50
CA THR A 8 61.69 -16.45 -12.36
C THR A 8 61.15 -15.05 -12.17
N LEU A 9 61.97 -14.02 -12.40
CA LEU A 9 61.54 -12.62 -12.31
C LEU A 9 60.50 -12.29 -13.39
N GLY A 10 60.72 -12.75 -14.63
CA GLY A 10 59.74 -12.59 -15.72
C GLY A 10 58.38 -13.25 -15.43
N LYS A 11 58.38 -14.44 -14.82
CA LYS A 11 57.14 -15.12 -14.41
C LYS A 11 56.39 -14.34 -13.33
N LEU A 12 57.09 -13.77 -12.35
CA LEU A 12 56.47 -12.97 -11.31
C LEU A 12 55.84 -11.69 -11.85
N VAL A 13 56.50 -11.02 -12.81
CA VAL A 13 55.92 -9.84 -13.48
C VAL A 13 54.66 -10.22 -14.27
N MET A 14 54.69 -11.34 -15.00
CA MET A 14 53.54 -11.79 -15.77
C MET A 14 52.35 -12.11 -14.86
N VAL A 15 52.56 -12.87 -13.78
CA VAL A 15 51.52 -13.15 -12.78
C VAL A 15 51.03 -11.86 -12.12
N GLY A 16 51.93 -10.93 -11.81
CA GLY A 16 51.61 -9.63 -11.22
C GLY A 16 50.70 -8.76 -12.09
N ILE A 17 50.74 -8.91 -13.41
CA ILE A 17 49.86 -8.19 -14.35
C ILE A 17 48.57 -8.99 -14.61
N MET A 18 48.68 -10.32 -14.75
CA MET A 18 47.55 -11.17 -15.13
C MET A 18 46.53 -11.33 -13.99
N ALA A 19 47.01 -11.46 -12.74
CA ALA A 19 46.16 -11.60 -11.58
C ALA A 19 45.17 -10.41 -11.41
N PRO A 20 45.59 -9.14 -11.43
CA PRO A 20 44.66 -8.02 -11.35
C PRO A 20 43.74 -7.91 -12.57
N ALA A 21 44.21 -8.24 -13.78
CA ALA A 21 43.35 -8.26 -14.97
C ALA A 21 42.20 -9.27 -14.83
N PHE A 22 42.51 -10.48 -14.35
CA PHE A 22 41.51 -11.52 -14.13
C PHE A 22 40.54 -11.16 -12.99
N TYR A 23 41.05 -10.51 -11.94
CA TYR A 23 40.22 -9.98 -10.85
C TYR A 23 39.20 -8.94 -11.33
N LEU A 24 39.58 -8.05 -12.23
CA LEU A 24 38.66 -7.05 -12.80
C LEU A 24 37.55 -7.70 -13.63
N VAL A 25 37.85 -8.75 -14.39
CA VAL A 25 36.83 -9.50 -15.15
C VAL A 25 35.87 -10.21 -14.20
N ILE A 26 36.37 -10.83 -13.13
CA ILE A 26 35.51 -11.52 -12.14
C ILE A 26 34.64 -10.52 -11.37
N SER A 27 35.18 -9.33 -11.03
CA SER A 27 34.43 -8.33 -10.26
C SER A 27 33.30 -7.69 -11.07
N GLN A 28 33.36 -7.68 -12.40
CA GLN A 28 32.23 -7.25 -13.24
C GLN A 28 30.98 -8.10 -12.99
N GLY A 29 31.11 -9.42 -12.79
CA GLY A 29 29.98 -10.28 -12.46
C GLY A 29 29.31 -9.91 -11.13
N ALA A 30 30.09 -9.44 -10.15
CA ALA A 30 29.54 -8.92 -8.89
C ALA A 30 28.81 -7.58 -9.10
N ALA A 31 29.36 -6.70 -9.95
CA ALA A 31 28.72 -5.44 -10.31
C ALA A 31 27.40 -5.64 -11.08
N GLU A 32 27.33 -6.65 -11.96
CA GLU A 32 26.11 -7.00 -12.69
C GLU A 32 25.02 -7.53 -11.76
N ARG A 33 25.36 -8.43 -10.83
CA ARG A 33 24.40 -8.92 -9.82
C ARG A 33 23.85 -7.77 -8.98
N ALA A 34 24.70 -6.84 -8.55
CA ALA A 34 24.27 -5.66 -7.80
C ALA A 34 23.32 -4.76 -8.61
N ARG A 35 23.51 -4.64 -9.93
CA ARG A 35 22.60 -3.91 -10.82
C ARG A 35 21.25 -4.62 -10.94
N VAL A 36 21.24 -5.95 -11.11
CA VAL A 36 19.99 -6.73 -11.16
C VAL A 36 19.21 -6.58 -9.86
N GLU A 37 19.84 -6.75 -8.71
CA GLU A 37 19.18 -6.55 -7.41
C GLU A 37 18.64 -5.13 -7.23
N ALA A 38 19.32 -4.12 -7.77
CA ALA A 38 18.84 -2.74 -7.73
C ALA A 38 17.57 -2.55 -8.57
N VAL A 39 17.54 -3.14 -9.77
CA VAL A 39 16.35 -3.13 -10.63
C VAL A 39 15.21 -3.91 -9.99
N GLU A 40 15.45 -5.10 -9.45
CA GLU A 40 14.43 -5.88 -8.73
C GLU A 40 13.81 -5.09 -7.56
N ARG A 41 14.64 -4.40 -6.78
CA ARG A 41 14.16 -3.52 -5.70
C ARG A 41 13.30 -2.38 -6.24
N SER A 42 13.69 -1.75 -7.35
CA SER A 42 12.88 -0.71 -7.99
C SER A 42 11.55 -1.25 -8.53
N ILE A 43 11.52 -2.48 -9.05
CA ILE A 43 10.28 -3.12 -9.53
C ILE A 43 9.33 -3.37 -8.36
N VAL A 44 9.82 -3.88 -7.24
CA VAL A 44 8.98 -4.10 -6.05
C VAL A 44 8.43 -2.78 -5.52
N GLN A 45 9.25 -1.73 -5.50
CA GLN A 45 8.83 -0.40 -5.08
C GLN A 45 7.76 0.17 -6.02
N ALA A 46 7.98 0.14 -7.34
CA ALA A 46 7.02 0.60 -8.34
C ALA A 46 5.69 -0.17 -8.27
N ARG A 47 5.73 -1.49 -8.04
CA ARG A 47 4.51 -2.30 -7.86
C ARG A 47 3.70 -1.89 -6.63
N LYS A 48 4.37 -1.47 -5.56
CA LYS A 48 3.69 -0.94 -4.37
C LYS A 48 3.02 0.39 -4.68
N GLU A 49 3.73 1.29 -5.34
CA GLU A 49 3.20 2.60 -5.75
C GLU A 49 2.00 2.46 -6.68
N ILE A 50 2.04 1.53 -7.63
CA ILE A 50 0.90 1.22 -8.50
C ILE A 50 -0.32 0.79 -7.67
N ARG A 51 -0.16 -0.12 -6.70
CA ARG A 51 -1.27 -0.57 -5.86
C ARG A 51 -1.84 0.55 -5.00
N ASP A 52 -0.98 1.42 -4.47
CA ASP A 52 -1.40 2.57 -3.68
C ASP A 52 -2.22 3.53 -4.57
N LEU A 53 -1.75 3.81 -5.80
CA LEU A 53 -2.46 4.62 -6.79
C LEU A 53 -3.78 4.00 -7.24
N GLU A 54 -3.82 2.69 -7.51
CA GLU A 54 -5.05 1.97 -7.85
C GLU A 54 -6.10 2.11 -6.75
N THR A 55 -5.68 2.01 -5.48
CA THR A 55 -6.59 2.20 -4.34
C THR A 55 -7.12 3.64 -4.27
N GLU A 56 -6.27 4.64 -4.54
CA GLU A 56 -6.72 6.04 -4.61
C GLU A 56 -7.68 6.29 -5.78
N PHE A 57 -7.43 5.69 -6.94
CA PHE A 57 -8.31 5.81 -8.10
C PHE A 57 -9.64 5.12 -7.87
N ASP A 58 -9.64 3.90 -7.32
CA ASP A 58 -10.86 3.15 -7.01
C ASP A 58 -11.73 3.90 -6.01
N THR A 59 -11.12 4.48 -4.97
CA THR A 59 -11.88 5.29 -3.99
C THR A 59 -12.44 6.57 -4.62
N ARG A 60 -11.68 7.30 -5.43
CA ARG A 60 -12.18 8.50 -6.13
C ARG A 60 -13.26 8.18 -7.18
N ALA A 61 -13.10 7.10 -7.93
CA ALA A 61 -14.08 6.66 -8.92
C ALA A 61 -15.37 6.16 -8.26
N ASN A 62 -15.26 5.43 -7.15
CA ASN A 62 -16.41 4.96 -6.38
C ASN A 62 -17.22 6.13 -5.81
N LEU A 63 -16.57 7.19 -5.31
CA LEU A 63 -17.27 8.39 -4.85
C LEU A 63 -18.07 9.07 -5.96
N ALA A 64 -17.49 9.24 -7.15
CA ALA A 64 -18.21 9.82 -8.29
C ALA A 64 -19.41 8.95 -8.73
N GLN A 65 -19.27 7.62 -8.67
CA GLN A 65 -20.37 6.69 -8.95
C GLN A 65 -21.47 6.76 -7.88
N LEU A 66 -21.11 6.84 -6.60
CA LEU A 66 -22.06 6.99 -5.49
C LEU A 66 -22.82 8.31 -5.59
N GLU A 67 -22.16 9.41 -5.96
CA GLU A 67 -22.80 10.70 -6.18
C GLU A 67 -23.81 10.63 -7.33
N ARG A 68 -23.42 9.98 -8.44
CA ARG A 68 -24.34 9.72 -9.55
C ARG A 68 -25.53 8.85 -9.13
N TRP A 69 -25.31 7.76 -8.39
CA TRP A 69 -26.38 6.89 -7.90
C TRP A 69 -27.27 7.59 -6.88
N ASN A 70 -26.71 8.47 -6.04
CA ASN A 70 -27.46 9.30 -5.12
C ASN A 70 -28.37 10.26 -5.89
N GLY A 71 -27.87 10.94 -6.92
CA GLY A 71 -28.68 11.82 -7.77
C GLY A 71 -29.74 11.11 -8.62
N ASP A 72 -29.40 9.97 -9.23
CA ASP A 72 -30.24 9.28 -10.20
C ASP A 72 -31.33 8.38 -9.54
N VAL A 73 -31.03 7.73 -8.41
CA VAL A 73 -31.90 6.67 -7.85
C VAL A 73 -32.13 6.80 -6.35
N LEU A 74 -31.10 7.03 -5.55
CA LEU A 74 -31.19 6.85 -4.11
C LEU A 74 -31.72 8.10 -3.35
N ALA A 75 -31.52 9.31 -3.90
CA ALA A 75 -31.93 10.60 -3.32
C ALA A 75 -31.64 10.71 -1.81
N LEU A 76 -30.47 10.22 -1.38
CA LEU A 76 -30.08 10.18 0.02
C LEU A 76 -29.60 11.58 0.41
N ALA A 77 -30.41 12.30 1.19
CA ALA A 77 -29.95 13.47 1.93
C ALA A 77 -29.97 13.20 3.43
N SER A 78 -29.16 13.97 4.15
CA SER A 78 -29.23 13.98 5.61
C SER A 78 -30.64 14.43 6.06
N PRO A 79 -31.24 13.78 7.07
CA PRO A 79 -32.53 14.21 7.58
C PRO A 79 -32.49 15.67 8.03
N ARG A 80 -33.55 16.42 7.72
CA ARG A 80 -33.67 17.83 8.13
C ARG A 80 -33.93 17.91 9.64
N ALA A 81 -33.52 19.01 10.28
CA ALA A 81 -33.76 19.26 11.71
C ALA A 81 -35.23 19.06 12.12
N GLU A 82 -36.16 19.40 11.24
CA GLU A 82 -37.62 19.28 11.44
C GLU A 82 -38.14 17.84 11.39
N GLN A 83 -37.34 16.90 10.87
CA GLN A 83 -37.66 15.47 10.85
C GLN A 83 -37.20 14.76 12.13
N TYR A 84 -36.45 15.45 13.00
CA TYR A 84 -36.09 14.94 14.31
C TYR A 84 -37.11 15.36 15.36
N VAL A 85 -37.38 14.45 16.29
CA VAL A 85 -38.24 14.72 17.44
C VAL A 85 -37.43 15.46 18.50
N GLY A 86 -37.98 16.57 19.03
CA GLY A 86 -37.23 17.49 19.90
C GLY A 86 -37.09 17.05 21.37
N GLY A 87 -37.74 15.97 21.80
CA GLY A 87 -37.65 15.49 23.18
C GLY A 87 -38.36 14.16 23.44
N GLU A 88 -38.12 13.58 24.61
CA GLU A 88 -38.55 12.23 25.00
C GLU A 88 -40.07 12.09 25.07
N HIS A 89 -40.76 13.15 25.48
CA HIS A 89 -42.22 13.18 25.55
C HIS A 89 -42.87 13.12 24.15
N GLN A 90 -42.30 13.83 23.17
CA GLN A 90 -42.76 13.78 21.78
C GLN A 90 -42.39 12.44 21.11
N LEU A 91 -41.30 11.80 21.57
CA LEU A 91 -40.89 10.49 21.09
C LEU A 91 -41.82 9.39 21.63
N ALA A 92 -42.32 9.55 22.86
CA ALA A 92 -43.29 8.63 23.48
C ALA A 92 -44.67 8.70 22.84
N SER A 93 -45.06 9.83 22.24
CA SER A 93 -46.33 9.99 21.53
C SER A 93 -46.29 9.54 20.07
N LEU A 94 -45.17 9.00 19.58
CA LEU A 94 -45.02 8.59 18.18
C LEU A 94 -45.78 7.26 17.91
N PRO A 95 -46.67 7.21 16.90
CA PRO A 95 -47.47 6.02 16.61
C PRO A 95 -46.59 4.85 16.15
N GLY A 96 -46.91 3.63 16.60
CA GLY A 96 -46.20 2.40 16.22
C GLY A 96 -45.12 1.93 17.20
N ARG A 97 -44.96 2.60 18.35
CA ARG A 97 -44.14 2.10 19.46
C ARG A 97 -44.92 1.07 20.26
N THR A 98 -44.50 -0.20 20.22
CA THR A 98 -45.00 -1.22 21.15
C THR A 98 -44.22 -1.11 22.46
N GLU A 99 -44.89 -1.25 23.61
CA GLU A 99 -44.21 -1.29 24.91
C GLU A 99 -43.19 -2.45 24.90
N GLY A 100 -41.90 -2.09 24.89
CA GLY A 100 -40.78 -3.04 24.87
C GLY A 100 -40.19 -3.38 23.48
N GLY A 101 -40.71 -2.85 22.38
CA GLY A 101 -40.27 -3.20 21.03
C GLY A 101 -39.43 -2.13 20.32
N ASN A 102 -38.33 -2.56 19.70
CA ASN A 102 -37.51 -1.73 18.81
C ASN A 102 -38.37 -1.18 17.66
N VAL A 103 -38.32 0.13 17.43
CA VAL A 103 -38.98 0.76 16.29
C VAL A 103 -38.29 0.28 15.01
N ALA A 104 -38.99 -0.52 14.21
CA ALA A 104 -38.55 -0.86 12.87
C ALA A 104 -38.73 0.36 11.95
N LEU A 105 -37.83 1.34 12.08
CA LEU A 105 -37.73 2.44 11.14
C LEU A 105 -37.19 1.88 9.82
N ALA A 106 -38.05 1.83 8.80
CA ALA A 106 -37.63 1.66 7.42
C ALA A 106 -36.73 2.84 7.04
N TYR A 107 -35.42 2.61 7.08
CA TYR A 107 -34.39 3.62 6.85
C TYR A 107 -34.25 3.91 5.35
N VAL A 108 -35.24 4.56 4.74
CA VAL A 108 -35.07 5.33 3.50
C VAL A 108 -36.16 6.42 3.51
N VAL A 109 -35.79 7.66 3.81
CA VAL A 109 -36.64 8.84 3.55
C VAL A 109 -35.97 9.60 2.41
N PRO A 110 -36.47 9.48 1.16
CA PRO A 110 -36.00 10.31 0.06
C PRO A 110 -36.26 11.77 0.42
N ALA A 111 -35.22 12.59 0.46
CA ALA A 111 -35.34 14.02 0.77
C ALA A 111 -35.76 14.85 -0.46
N ALA A 112 -36.55 14.27 -1.36
CA ALA A 112 -37.20 15.00 -2.44
C ALA A 112 -38.16 16.04 -1.84
N PRO A 113 -38.36 17.21 -2.48
CA PRO A 113 -39.38 18.15 -2.04
C PRO A 113 -40.74 17.45 -2.07
N MET A 114 -41.27 17.13 -0.89
CA MET A 114 -42.64 16.68 -0.74
C MET A 114 -43.53 17.85 -1.11
N GLU A 115 -44.04 17.86 -2.34
CA GLU A 115 -45.24 18.61 -2.65
C GLU A 115 -46.37 17.99 -1.80
N TYR A 116 -46.89 18.77 -0.87
CA TYR A 116 -47.94 18.34 0.05
C TYR A 116 -49.21 18.08 -0.77
N ILE A 117 -49.43 16.83 -1.15
CA ILE A 117 -50.72 16.35 -1.63
C ILE A 117 -51.48 15.87 -0.39
N PRO A 118 -52.56 16.54 0.04
CA PRO A 118 -53.38 16.04 1.13
C PRO A 118 -53.95 14.67 0.73
N ALA A 119 -53.68 13.66 1.56
CA ALA A 119 -54.15 12.30 1.35
C ALA A 119 -55.70 12.27 1.35
N PRO A 120 -56.35 11.64 0.35
CA PRO A 120 -57.77 11.36 0.42
C PRO A 120 -58.06 10.31 1.49
N THR A 121 -59.08 10.57 2.29
CA THR A 121 -59.64 9.64 3.29
C THR A 121 -59.94 8.27 2.66
N GLU A 122 -59.35 7.23 3.24
CA GLU A 122 -59.58 5.82 2.91
C GLU A 122 -61.02 5.39 3.23
N PRO A 123 -61.60 4.50 2.41
CA PRO A 123 -62.42 3.43 2.96
C PRO A 123 -61.87 2.04 2.62
N ALA A 124 -62.11 1.13 3.54
CA ALA A 124 -61.52 -0.18 3.70
C ALA A 124 -61.81 -1.23 2.61
N ALA A 125 -60.84 -2.15 2.51
CA ALA A 125 -60.94 -3.60 2.23
C ALA A 125 -61.27 -4.11 0.81
N ALA A 126 -60.30 -4.80 0.21
CA ALA A 126 -60.48 -6.13 -0.41
C ALA A 126 -59.11 -6.85 -0.56
N PRO A 127 -59.03 -8.18 -0.31
CA PRO A 127 -57.80 -8.93 -0.51
C PRO A 127 -57.65 -9.29 -1.99
N VAL A 128 -56.49 -9.01 -2.58
CA VAL A 128 -56.15 -9.48 -3.92
C VAL A 128 -55.01 -10.50 -3.85
N THR A 129 -55.34 -11.67 -4.38
CA THR A 129 -54.52 -12.86 -4.58
C THR A 129 -53.35 -12.61 -5.55
N THR A 130 -52.33 -13.45 -5.40
CA THR A 130 -51.01 -13.55 -6.07
C THR A 130 -51.04 -13.59 -7.61
N PRO A 131 -49.88 -13.36 -8.28
CA PRO A 131 -49.05 -14.52 -8.63
C PRO A 131 -47.56 -14.33 -8.32
N ALA A 132 -46.96 -15.41 -7.80
CA ALA A 132 -45.54 -15.61 -7.69
C ALA A 132 -44.91 -15.71 -9.10
N VAL A 133 -43.89 -14.91 -9.37
CA VAL A 133 -42.94 -15.19 -10.46
C VAL A 133 -41.67 -15.71 -9.81
N ALA A 134 -41.44 -17.00 -10.04
CA ALA A 134 -40.20 -17.67 -9.72
C ALA A 134 -39.06 -17.06 -10.56
N THR A 135 -37.97 -16.68 -9.91
CA THR A 135 -36.66 -16.64 -10.56
C THR A 135 -35.69 -17.34 -9.63
N SER A 136 -35.26 -18.51 -10.09
CA SER A 136 -34.22 -19.31 -9.46
C SER A 136 -32.88 -18.58 -9.55
N VAL A 137 -32.21 -18.44 -8.41
CA VAL A 137 -30.75 -18.26 -8.39
C VAL A 137 -30.19 -19.36 -7.51
N ALA A 138 -29.21 -20.05 -8.09
CA ALA A 138 -28.62 -21.28 -7.64
C ALA A 138 -28.06 -21.21 -6.21
N ALA A 139 -28.30 -22.28 -5.45
CA ALA A 139 -27.66 -22.56 -4.19
C ALA A 139 -26.26 -23.17 -4.40
N THR A 140 -25.28 -22.69 -3.65
CA THR A 140 -24.07 -23.43 -3.25
C THR A 140 -23.55 -22.81 -1.94
N PRO A 141 -22.89 -23.57 -1.06
CA PRO A 141 -23.42 -23.81 0.28
C PRO A 141 -22.65 -23.04 1.35
N ALA A 142 -23.39 -22.67 2.40
CA ALA A 142 -22.83 -22.20 3.66
C ALA A 142 -21.97 -23.32 4.30
N VAL A 143 -20.69 -23.01 4.53
CA VAL A 143 -19.81 -23.84 5.36
C VAL A 143 -19.93 -23.37 6.80
N SER A 144 -20.46 -24.25 7.66
CA SER A 144 -20.45 -24.09 9.11
C SER A 144 -19.02 -24.01 9.66
N PRO A 145 -18.65 -23.01 10.49
CA PRO A 145 -17.39 -23.06 11.21
C PRO A 145 -17.53 -24.02 12.38
N ARG A 146 -16.85 -25.16 12.27
CA ARG A 146 -16.62 -26.11 13.36
C ARG A 146 -15.77 -25.43 14.43
N ALA A 147 -16.32 -25.35 15.64
CA ALA A 147 -15.54 -25.03 16.84
C ALA A 147 -14.52 -26.15 17.08
N THR A 148 -13.24 -25.79 17.04
CA THR A 148 -12.14 -26.61 17.56
C THR A 148 -11.40 -25.74 18.55
N THR A 149 -11.50 -26.09 19.83
CA THR A 149 -10.67 -25.57 20.90
C THR A 149 -9.27 -26.17 20.77
N PRO A 150 -8.19 -25.37 20.86
CA PRO A 150 -6.93 -25.86 21.37
C PRO A 150 -6.55 -25.14 22.67
N ALA A 151 -6.09 -25.95 23.62
CA ALA A 151 -5.49 -25.57 24.89
C ALA A 151 -4.21 -24.69 24.68
N PRO A 152 -3.76 -23.94 25.71
CA PRO A 152 -2.83 -22.83 25.53
C PRO A 152 -1.38 -23.32 25.39
N ALA A 153 -0.72 -22.91 24.30
CA ALA A 153 0.74 -22.99 24.17
C ALA A 153 1.36 -21.68 24.69
N ALA A 154 2.37 -21.81 25.54
CA ALA A 154 3.09 -20.74 26.20
C ALA A 154 3.70 -19.74 25.20
N ARG A 155 3.42 -18.45 25.43
CA ARG A 155 3.97 -17.33 24.66
C ARG A 155 5.38 -17.00 25.16
N ALA A 156 6.38 -17.25 24.32
CA ALA A 156 7.69 -16.60 24.45
C ALA A 156 7.54 -15.12 24.06
N ALA A 157 8.04 -14.23 24.92
CA ALA A 157 8.00 -12.79 24.73
C ALA A 157 8.88 -12.33 23.55
N PRO A 158 8.40 -11.49 22.63
CA PRO A 158 9.25 -10.84 21.64
C PRO A 158 10.04 -9.70 22.29
N ARG A 159 11.36 -9.73 22.13
CA ARG A 159 12.28 -8.67 22.54
C ARG A 159 11.99 -7.39 21.72
N PRO A 160 11.79 -6.22 22.34
CA PRO A 160 11.49 -5.00 21.60
C PRO A 160 12.75 -4.49 20.89
N THR A 161 12.81 -4.63 19.57
CA THR A 161 13.69 -3.85 18.70
C THR A 161 12.90 -2.64 18.22
N GLY A 162 12.98 -1.55 18.99
CA GLY A 162 12.24 -0.32 18.71
C GLY A 162 12.79 0.46 17.50
N PRO A 163 12.00 1.42 16.96
CA PRO A 163 12.32 2.25 15.78
C PRO A 163 13.59 3.11 15.93
N VAL A 164 14.15 3.20 17.14
CA VAL A 164 15.39 3.92 17.43
C VAL A 164 16.62 3.19 16.87
N GLN A 165 16.60 1.85 16.82
CA GLN A 165 17.75 1.07 16.32
C GLN A 165 17.90 1.16 14.79
N THR A 166 16.80 1.22 14.05
CA THR A 166 16.82 1.34 12.59
C THR A 166 17.27 2.74 12.14
N ALA A 167 16.83 3.79 12.84
CA ALA A 167 17.28 5.16 12.59
C ALA A 167 18.77 5.37 12.86
N ALA A 168 19.31 4.78 13.94
CA ALA A 168 20.73 4.87 14.27
C ALA A 168 21.63 4.18 13.22
N VAL A 169 21.21 3.02 12.70
CA VAL A 169 21.95 2.29 11.65
C VAL A 169 21.92 3.06 10.32
N ALA A 170 20.80 3.71 9.99
CA ALA A 170 20.70 4.55 8.79
C ALA A 170 21.64 5.76 8.85
N HIS A 171 21.71 6.45 10.00
CA HIS A 171 22.61 7.59 10.20
C HIS A 171 24.09 7.18 10.17
N ALA A 172 24.43 6.01 10.73
CA ALA A 172 25.79 5.47 10.67
C ALA A 172 26.22 5.18 9.22
N LYS A 173 25.32 4.61 8.40
CA LYS A 173 25.58 4.36 6.98
C LYS A 173 25.76 5.65 6.18
N ALA A 174 24.90 6.65 6.40
CA ALA A 174 25.02 7.96 5.75
C ALA A 174 26.37 8.64 6.06
N ARG A 175 26.82 8.58 7.31
CA ARG A 175 28.13 9.12 7.72
C ARG A 175 29.30 8.36 7.09
N ALA A 176 29.21 7.05 6.95
CA ALA A 176 30.23 6.25 6.27
C ALA A 176 30.34 6.60 4.78
N VAL A 177 29.21 6.81 4.11
CA VAL A 177 29.17 7.23 2.69
C VAL A 177 29.77 8.63 2.52
N ALA A 178 29.43 9.59 3.39
CA ALA A 178 30.00 10.94 3.35
C ALA A 178 31.52 10.97 3.57
N MET A 179 32.05 10.07 4.42
CA MET A 179 33.50 9.91 4.60
C MET A 179 34.18 9.39 3.32
N LEU A 180 33.54 8.45 2.62
CA LEU A 180 34.07 7.90 1.37
C LEU A 180 34.08 8.95 0.25
N ASP A 181 33.00 9.72 0.13
CA ASP A 181 32.89 10.81 -0.85
C ASP A 181 34.00 11.86 -0.65
N ARG A 182 34.28 12.21 0.62
CA ARG A 182 35.39 13.12 0.98
C ARG A 182 36.77 12.58 0.58
N THR A 183 36.98 11.27 0.64
CA THR A 183 38.24 10.65 0.22
C THR A 183 38.39 10.58 -1.30
N LEU A 184 37.29 10.33 -2.01
CA LEU A 184 37.27 10.20 -3.47
C LEU A 184 37.34 11.57 -4.16
N LEU A 185 36.68 12.59 -3.60
CA LEU A 185 36.66 13.97 -4.06
C LEU A 185 37.75 14.84 -3.41
N SER A 186 38.86 14.24 -2.96
CA SER A 186 39.96 15.03 -2.41
C SER A 186 40.66 15.86 -3.51
N ASP A 187 41.14 17.04 -3.15
CA ASP A 187 41.78 17.96 -4.12
C ASP A 187 43.01 17.33 -4.79
N SER A 188 43.64 16.35 -4.15
CA SER A 188 44.75 15.58 -4.72
C SER A 188 44.30 14.65 -5.85
N THR A 189 43.19 13.90 -5.68
CA THR A 189 42.67 12.98 -6.71
C THR A 189 42.09 13.75 -7.90
N LEU A 190 41.33 14.82 -7.63
CA LEU A 190 40.85 15.75 -8.67
C LEU A 190 42.02 16.42 -9.41
N GLY A 191 43.06 16.80 -8.67
CA GLY A 191 44.30 17.33 -9.22
C GLY A 191 44.99 16.35 -10.16
N ASP A 192 45.13 15.08 -9.76
CA ASP A 192 45.74 14.04 -10.60
C ASP A 192 44.93 13.73 -11.86
N LEU A 193 43.60 13.70 -11.75
CA LEU A 193 42.72 13.51 -12.91
C LEU A 193 42.82 14.69 -13.90
N SER A 194 42.91 15.91 -13.39
CA SER A 194 43.11 17.10 -14.25
C SER A 194 44.49 17.09 -14.93
N ARG A 195 45.52 16.58 -14.24
CA ARG A 195 46.89 16.45 -14.77
C ARG A 195 46.97 15.37 -15.83
N SER A 196 46.33 14.21 -15.64
CA SER A 196 46.28 13.15 -16.65
C SER A 196 45.52 13.61 -17.89
N ALA A 197 44.35 14.25 -17.72
CA ALA A 197 43.56 14.77 -18.82
C ALA A 197 44.34 15.80 -19.66
N ARG A 198 45.12 16.68 -19.03
CA ARG A 198 46.00 17.63 -19.75
C ARG A 198 47.15 16.93 -20.47
N ARG A 199 47.76 15.91 -19.87
CA ARG A 199 48.83 15.13 -20.52
C ARG A 199 48.32 14.43 -21.77
N GLU A 200 47.11 13.89 -21.74
CA GLU A 200 46.48 13.26 -22.91
C GLU A 200 46.07 14.28 -23.97
N ALA A 201 45.61 15.47 -23.58
CA ALA A 201 45.26 16.53 -24.51
C ALA A 201 46.45 17.06 -25.33
N THR A 202 47.66 17.05 -24.77
CA THR A 202 48.88 17.48 -25.47
C THR A 202 49.50 16.39 -26.36
N LEU A 203 49.09 15.14 -26.18
CA LEU A 203 49.56 14.00 -26.99
C LEU A 203 48.68 13.72 -28.22
N ARG A 204 47.66 14.55 -28.45
CA ARG A 204 46.72 14.47 -29.56
C ARG A 204 46.91 15.63 -30.52
#